data_AF-A0A0N0ZVV4-F1
#
_entry.id   AF-A0A0N0ZVV4-F1
#
_cell.length_a   1.000
_cell.length_b   1.000
_cell.length_c   1.000
_cell.angle_alpha   90.00
_cell.angle_beta   90.00
_cell.angle_gamma   90.00
#
_symmetry.space_group_name_H-M   'P 1'
#
loop_
_entity.id
_entity.type
_entity.pdbx_description
1 polymer ?
#
loop_
_entity_poly.entity_id
_entity_poly.type
_entity_poly.pdbx_seq_one_letter_code
_entity_poly.pdbx_strand_id
1 'polypeptide(L)'
;MGFVKEFREFAFKGNVLDLAVGVIIGGAFGKIVSSLVEDVITPLLLNPALKAAGAENISKLSWNGVTYGNFLSAVISFLCIAMVLFWIIKGANKIIKKEEAAPAGPTEDQKLLMEIRDLLKQK
;
A
#
# COMPACT_ATOMS: atom_id res chain seq x y z
N MET A 1 40.97 8.33 2.91
CA MET A 1 39.62 8.74 2.46
C MET A 1 38.81 9.04 3.71
N GLY A 2 37.97 10.08 3.70
CA GLY A 2 37.17 10.44 4.87
C GLY A 2 35.87 9.63 4.91
N PHE A 3 35.45 9.21 6.10
CA PHE A 3 34.21 8.48 6.37
C PHE A 3 32.98 9.03 5.61
N VAL A 4 32.89 10.37 5.47
CA VAL A 4 31.80 11.04 4.74
C VAL A 4 31.78 10.68 3.25
N LYS A 5 32.94 10.51 2.61
CA LYS A 5 33.04 10.10 1.20
C LYS A 5 32.67 8.63 1.02
N GLU A 6 33.12 7.76 1.92
CA GLU A 6 32.80 6.32 1.91
C GLU A 6 31.31 6.05 2.20
N PHE A 7 30.74 6.78 3.17
CA PHE A 7 29.31 6.72 3.47
C PHE A 7 28.46 7.22 2.30
N ARG A 8 28.89 8.31 1.63
CA ARG A 8 28.25 8.79 0.41
C ARG A 8 28.29 7.72 -0.68
N GLU A 9 29.46 7.17 -1.00
CA GLU A 9 29.57 6.11 -2.02
C GLU A 9 28.76 4.85 -1.68
N PHE A 10 28.62 4.50 -0.40
CA PHE A 10 27.75 3.42 0.06
C PHE A 10 26.25 3.77 -0.09
N ALA A 11 25.83 4.94 0.37
CA ALA A 11 24.42 5.39 0.31
C ALA A 11 23.93 5.61 -1.12
N PHE A 12 24.82 6.00 -2.03
CA PHE A 12 24.55 6.18 -3.46
C PHE A 12 24.84 4.92 -4.29
N LYS A 13 25.30 3.82 -3.68
CA LYS A 13 25.42 2.53 -4.36
C LYS A 13 24.06 1.82 -4.39
N GLY A 14 23.42 1.90 -5.56
CA GLY A 14 22.23 1.12 -5.91
C GLY A 14 20.93 1.62 -5.27
N ASN A 15 19.87 0.80 -5.45
CA ASN A 15 18.45 0.98 -5.09
C ASN A 15 18.15 1.30 -3.60
N VAL A 16 19.16 1.63 -2.79
CA VAL A 16 19.03 1.91 -1.34
C VAL A 16 18.21 3.17 -1.09
N LEU A 17 18.38 4.21 -1.92
CA LEU A 17 17.60 5.44 -1.79
C LEU A 17 16.12 5.19 -2.08
N ASP A 18 15.81 4.49 -3.17
CA ASP A 18 14.43 4.14 -3.55
C ASP A 18 13.80 3.18 -2.55
N LEU A 19 14.58 2.24 -2.00
CA LEU A 19 14.16 1.36 -0.91
C LEU A 19 13.83 2.17 0.36
N ALA A 20 14.67 3.12 0.74
CA ALA A 20 14.45 3.97 1.92
C ALA A 20 13.19 4.81 1.75
N VAL A 21 12.99 5.41 0.57
CA VAL A 21 11.78 6.17 0.24
C VAL A 21 10.54 5.26 0.28
N GLY A 22 10.61 4.07 -0.31
CA GLY A 22 9.52 3.10 -0.30
C GLY A 22 9.10 2.65 1.11
N VAL A 23 10.06 2.39 1.99
CA VAL A 23 9.78 2.00 3.38
C VAL A 23 9.15 3.16 4.17
N ILE A 24 9.67 4.38 4.03
CA ILE A 24 9.12 5.56 4.72
C ILE A 24 7.70 5.86 4.26
N ILE A 25 7.48 5.89 2.94
CA ILE A 25 6.15 6.13 2.35
C ILE A 25 5.19 5.00 2.72
N GLY A 26 5.62 3.75 2.64
CA GLY A 26 4.82 2.59 3.04
C GLY A 26 4.38 2.66 4.50
N GLY A 27 5.29 3.02 5.41
CA GLY A 27 4.98 3.19 6.83
C GLY A 27 4.01 4.36 7.08
N ALA A 28 4.20 5.49 6.41
CA ALA A 28 3.30 6.63 6.52
C ALA A 28 1.90 6.33 5.95
N PHE A 29 1.84 5.69 4.79
CA PHE A 29 0.59 5.28 4.15
C PHE A 29 -0.18 4.26 4.99
N GLY A 30 0.53 3.31 5.60
CA GLY A 30 -0.07 2.36 6.55
C GLY A 30 -0.81 3.06 7.69
N LYS A 31 -0.25 4.13 8.27
CA LYS A 31 -0.92 4.92 9.32
C LYS A 31 -2.20 5.60 8.83
N ILE A 32 -2.20 6.12 7.60
CA ILE A 32 -3.40 6.74 7.00
C ILE A 32 -4.51 5.70 6.86
N VAL A 33 -4.17 4.50 6.39
CA VAL A 33 -5.13 3.41 6.24
C VAL A 33 -5.64 2.95 7.60
N SER A 34 -4.76 2.74 8.58
CA SER A 34 -5.15 2.38 9.94
C SER A 34 -6.11 3.40 10.55
N SER A 35 -5.81 4.70 10.45
CA SER A 35 -6.69 5.76 10.97
C SER A 35 -8.06 5.76 10.28
N LEU A 36 -8.11 5.60 8.95
CA LEU A 36 -9.40 5.49 8.25
C LEU A 36 -10.23 4.31 8.76
N VAL A 37 -9.59 3.17 9.03
CA VAL A 37 -10.31 1.97 9.44
C VAL A 37 -10.73 2.06 10.91
N GLU A 38 -9.81 2.43 11.79
CA GLU A 38 -10.03 2.48 13.23
C GLU A 38 -10.90 3.67 13.65
N ASP A 39 -10.66 4.86 13.09
CA ASP A 39 -11.31 6.10 13.52
C ASP A 39 -12.59 6.42 12.75
N VAL A 40 -12.78 5.87 11.55
CA VAL A 40 -13.93 6.20 10.69
C VAL A 40 -14.80 4.97 10.42
N ILE A 41 -14.24 3.92 9.81
CA ILE A 41 -15.02 2.75 9.38
C ILE A 41 -15.54 1.94 10.58
N THR A 42 -14.69 1.73 11.58
CA THR A 42 -15.05 0.96 12.78
C THR A 42 -16.22 1.59 13.53
N PRO A 43 -16.18 2.87 13.94
CA PRO A 43 -17.32 3.47 14.65
C PRO A 43 -18.56 3.64 13.79
N LEU A 44 -18.43 3.92 12.48
CA LEU A 44 -19.59 4.21 11.61
C LEU A 44 -20.28 2.97 11.04
N LEU A 45 -19.52 1.91 10.75
CA LEU A 45 -20.05 0.70 10.10
C LEU A 45 -19.93 -0.51 11.00
N LEU A 46 -18.74 -0.76 11.53
CA LEU A 46 -18.44 -2.02 12.21
C LEU A 46 -19.13 -2.11 13.58
N ASN A 47 -19.09 -1.05 14.38
CA ASN A 47 -19.72 -1.00 15.70
C ASN A 47 -21.24 -1.19 15.57
N PRO A 48 -21.99 -0.40 14.77
CA PRO A 48 -23.43 -0.64 14.57
C PRO A 48 -23.76 -2.04 14.04
N ALA A 49 -22.94 -2.59 13.14
CA ALA A 49 -23.13 -3.94 12.63
C ALA A 49 -22.94 -5.00 13.73
N LEU A 50 -21.91 -4.86 14.58
CA LEU A 50 -21.69 -5.73 15.73
C LEU A 50 -22.80 -5.61 16.78
N LYS A 51 -23.34 -4.39 16.99
CA LYS A 51 -24.53 -4.16 17.83
C LYS A 51 -25.75 -4.91 17.30
N ALA A 52 -26.04 -4.76 16.01
CA ALA A 52 -27.16 -5.44 15.36
C ALA A 52 -27.02 -6.97 15.38
N ALA A 53 -25.80 -7.49 15.33
CA ALA A 53 -25.50 -8.92 15.41
C ALA A 53 -25.52 -9.47 16.85
N GLY A 54 -25.78 -8.64 17.88
CA GLY A 54 -25.74 -9.05 19.29
C GLY A 54 -24.33 -9.37 19.80
N ALA A 55 -23.29 -8.93 19.08
CA ALA A 55 -21.90 -9.30 19.28
C ALA A 55 -21.06 -8.14 19.85
N GLU A 56 -21.67 -7.26 20.66
CA GLU A 56 -21.02 -6.07 21.22
C GLU A 56 -19.83 -6.36 22.15
N ASN A 57 -19.75 -7.59 22.67
CA ASN A 57 -18.76 -7.99 23.67
C ASN A 57 -17.93 -9.20 23.20
N ILE A 58 -17.64 -9.32 21.91
CA ILE A 58 -16.74 -10.39 21.39
C ILE A 58 -15.41 -10.39 22.16
N SER A 59 -14.88 -9.21 22.52
CA SER A 59 -13.63 -9.07 23.28
C SER A 59 -13.66 -9.70 24.68
N LYS A 60 -14.85 -9.90 25.26
CA LYS A 60 -15.03 -10.49 26.60
C LYS A 60 -15.28 -12.00 26.57
N LEU A 61 -15.28 -12.61 25.40
CA LEU A 61 -15.48 -14.06 25.29
C LEU A 61 -14.31 -14.81 25.94
N SER A 62 -14.67 -15.71 26.85
CA SER A 62 -13.74 -16.60 27.53
C SER A 62 -14.30 -18.01 27.62
N TRP A 63 -13.45 -19.01 27.40
CA TRP A 63 -13.80 -20.42 27.62
C TRP A 63 -12.78 -21.05 28.57
N ASN A 64 -13.25 -21.60 29.70
CA ASN A 64 -12.42 -22.25 30.71
C ASN A 64 -11.20 -21.41 31.16
N GLY A 65 -11.38 -20.10 31.32
CA GLY A 65 -10.31 -19.17 31.71
C GLY A 65 -9.43 -18.66 30.57
N VAL A 66 -9.62 -19.15 29.33
CA VAL A 66 -8.92 -18.65 28.14
C VAL A 66 -9.74 -17.53 27.48
N THR A 67 -9.23 -16.31 27.53
CA THR A 67 -9.84 -15.12 26.92
C THR A 67 -9.47 -14.97 25.44
N TYR A 68 -10.18 -15.68 24.56
CA TYR A 68 -9.95 -15.60 23.11
C TYR A 68 -10.63 -14.40 22.44
N GLY A 69 -11.47 -13.67 23.17
CA GLY A 69 -12.22 -12.54 22.63
C GLY A 69 -11.35 -11.45 22.00
N ASN A 70 -10.22 -11.11 22.63
CA ASN A 70 -9.29 -10.10 22.09
C ASN A 70 -8.64 -10.56 20.78
N PHE A 71 -8.27 -11.84 20.70
CA PHE A 71 -7.72 -12.40 19.47
C PHE A 71 -8.76 -12.36 18.34
N LEU A 72 -9.99 -12.78 18.62
CA LEU A 72 -11.07 -12.74 17.63
C LEU A 72 -11.38 -11.30 17.19
N SER A 73 -11.37 -10.33 18.11
CA SER A 73 -11.50 -8.91 17.79
C SER A 73 -10.37 -8.42 16.87
N ALA A 74 -9.13 -8.84 17.11
CA ALA A 74 -7.98 -8.49 16.27
C ALA A 74 -8.10 -9.08 14.86
N VAL A 75 -8.56 -10.33 14.73
CA VAL A 75 -8.82 -10.97 13.43
C VAL A 75 -9.91 -10.22 12.65
N ILE A 76 -11.02 -9.85 13.32
CA ILE A 76 -12.09 -9.08 12.68
C ILE A 76 -11.56 -7.72 12.23
N SER A 77 -10.84 -6.99 13.07
CA SER A 77 -10.23 -5.69 12.72
C SER A 77 -9.29 -5.83 11.51
N PHE A 78 -8.42 -6.85 11.50
CA PHE A 78 -7.53 -7.12 10.37
C PHE A 78 -8.30 -7.37 9.06
N LEU A 79 -9.37 -8.17 9.10
CA LEU A 79 -10.21 -8.41 7.92
C LEU A 79 -10.89 -7.12 7.41
N CYS A 80 -11.31 -6.25 8.32
CA CYS A 80 -11.86 -4.94 7.97
C CYS A 80 -10.81 -4.04 7.31
N ILE A 81 -9.60 -3.97 7.87
CA ILE A 81 -8.48 -3.21 7.28
C ILE A 81 -8.17 -3.74 5.87
N ALA A 82 -8.04 -5.07 5.73
CA ALA A 82 -7.75 -5.70 4.45
C ALA A 82 -8.84 -5.42 3.41
N MET A 83 -10.11 -5.46 3.81
CA MET A 83 -11.24 -5.14 2.94
C MET A 83 -11.22 -3.68 2.48
N VAL A 84 -11.02 -2.73 3.41
CA VAL A 84 -10.93 -1.30 3.07
C VAL A 84 -9.74 -1.03 2.15
N LEU A 85 -8.58 -1.61 2.46
CA LEU A 85 -7.38 -1.48 1.62
C LEU A 85 -7.64 -2.01 0.20
N PHE A 86 -8.32 -3.16 0.07
CA PHE A 86 -8.72 -3.71 -1.22
C PHE A 86 -9.59 -2.73 -2.02
N TRP A 87 -10.58 -2.10 -1.39
CA TRP A 87 -11.42 -1.10 -2.05
C TRP A 87 -10.65 0.15 -2.48
N ILE A 88 -9.72 0.64 -1.65
CA ILE A 88 -8.86 1.80 -1.98
C ILE A 88 -7.98 1.46 -3.19
N ILE A 89 -7.28 0.33 -3.16
CA ILE A 89 -6.38 -0.11 -4.24
C ILE A 89 -7.19 -0.33 -5.52
N LYS A 90 -8.38 -0.95 -5.43
CA LYS A 90 -9.27 -1.14 -6.58
C LYS A 90 -9.73 0.19 -7.18
N GLY A 91 -10.02 1.20 -6.34
CA GLY A 91 -10.34 2.55 -6.75
C GLY A 91 -9.18 3.23 -7.48
N ALA A 92 -7.99 3.20 -6.88
CA ALA A 92 -6.77 3.75 -7.47
C ALA A 92 -6.44 3.10 -8.83
N ASN A 93 -6.45 1.76 -8.90
CA ASN A 93 -6.19 1.02 -10.14
C ASN A 93 -7.19 1.36 -11.27
N LYS A 94 -8.44 1.69 -10.93
CA LYS A 94 -9.45 2.12 -11.91
C LYS A 94 -9.16 3.50 -12.49
N ILE A 95 -8.56 4.38 -11.69
CA ILE A 95 -8.17 5.74 -12.12
C ILE A 95 -6.88 5.67 -12.95
N ILE A 96 -5.86 4.95 -12.46
CA ILE A 96 -4.57 4.78 -13.15
C ILE A 96 -4.75 4.15 -14.54
N LYS A 97 -5.57 3.10 -14.67
CA LYS A 97 -5.91 2.51 -15.99
C LYS A 97 -6.60 3.48 -16.95
N LYS A 98 -7.23 4.53 -16.44
CA LYS A 98 -7.93 5.53 -17.24
C LYS A 98 -6.98 6.62 -17.74
N GLU A 99 -5.87 6.86 -17.03
CA GLU A 99 -4.80 7.77 -17.41
C GLU A 99 -3.81 7.15 -18.43
N GLU A 100 -3.66 5.82 -18.44
CA GLU A 100 -2.91 5.09 -19.49
C GLU A 100 -3.56 5.18 -20.89
N ALA A 101 -4.73 5.82 -21.03
CA ALA A 101 -5.38 6.05 -22.33
C ALA A 101 -4.78 7.23 -23.11
N ALA A 102 -3.86 8.00 -22.53
CA ALA A 102 -2.93 8.82 -23.31
C ALA A 102 -1.67 7.98 -23.54
N PRO A 103 -1.36 7.54 -24.78
CA PRO A 103 -0.08 6.87 -25.01
C PRO A 103 1.01 7.84 -24.56
N ALA A 104 1.76 7.46 -23.53
CA ALA A 104 3.02 8.11 -23.21
C ALA A 104 3.80 8.10 -24.52
N GLY A 105 4.08 9.29 -25.06
CA GLY A 105 4.88 9.40 -26.26
C GLY A 105 6.18 8.61 -26.09
N PRO A 106 6.75 8.07 -27.18
CA PRO A 106 7.91 7.21 -27.10
C PRO A 106 9.01 7.89 -26.28
N THR A 107 9.58 7.16 -25.31
CA THR A 107 10.71 7.64 -24.49
C THR A 107 11.90 7.99 -25.39
N GLU A 108 12.86 8.78 -24.91
CA GLU A 108 14.04 9.14 -25.73
C GLU A 108 14.76 7.92 -26.27
N ASP A 109 14.93 6.88 -25.46
CA ASP A 109 15.52 5.61 -25.91
C ASP A 109 14.67 4.95 -27.00
N GLN A 110 13.34 4.98 -26.89
CA GLN A 110 12.45 4.46 -27.92
C GLN A 110 12.51 5.28 -29.21
N LYS A 111 12.70 6.60 -29.12
CA LYS A 111 12.93 7.47 -30.29
C LYS A 111 14.24 7.13 -30.97
N LEU A 112 15.33 7.03 -30.21
CA LEU A 112 16.64 6.62 -30.71
C LEU A 112 16.57 5.24 -31.37
N LEU A 113 15.86 4.28 -30.76
CA LEU A 113 15.67 2.95 -31.33
C LEU A 113 14.82 2.96 -32.61
N MET A 114 13.83 3.83 -32.71
CA MET A 114 13.07 4.01 -33.95
C MET A 114 13.92 4.62 -35.06
N GLU A 115 14.72 5.64 -34.74
CA GLU A 115 15.68 6.23 -35.67
C GLU A 115 16.71 5.19 -36.14
N ILE A 116 17.28 4.39 -35.24
CA ILE A 116 18.20 3.30 -35.58
C ILE A 116 17.53 2.27 -36.49
N ARG A 117 16.29 1.85 -36.17
CA ARG A 117 15.51 0.92 -37.01
C ARG A 117 15.32 1.47 -38.42
N ASP A 118 14.99 2.74 -38.54
CA ASP A 118 14.70 3.38 -39.82
C ASP A 118 15.98 3.57 -40.65
N LEU A 119 17.11 3.89 -40.00
CA LEU A 119 18.43 3.90 -40.62
C LEU A 119 18.87 2.50 -41.10
N LEU A 120 18.55 1.44 -40.36
CA LEU A 120 18.85 0.06 -40.76
C LEU A 120 18.00 -0.42 -41.94
N LYS A 121 16.74 0.03 -42.06
CA LYS A 121 15.87 -0.28 -43.21
C LYS A 121 16.31 0.40 -44.51
N GLN A 122 17.07 1.48 -44.42
CA GLN A 122 17.59 2.22 -45.57
C GLN A 122 18.93 1.66 -46.09
N LYS A 123 19.50 0.66 -45.42
CA LYS A 123 20.65 -0.12 -45.89
C LYS A 123 20.20 -1.42 -46.54
#